data_AF-L9XW89-F1
#
_entry.id   AF-L9XW89-F1
#
_cell.length_a   1.000
_cell.length_b   1.000
_cell.length_c   1.000
_cell.angle_alpha   90.00
_cell.angle_beta   90.00
_cell.angle_gamma   90.00
#
_symmetry.space_group_name_H-M   'P 1'
#
loop_
_entity.id
_entity.type
_entity.pdbx_description
1 polymer ?
#
loop_
_entity_poly.entity_id
_entity_poly.type
_entity_poly.pdbx_seq_one_letter_code
_entity_poly.pdbx_strand_id
1 'polypeptide(L)'
;MLNEFLDWYNGYRHAHLLFTDPEGNEVRAQMPNSHQPRYGNKYYARLKAFERQMVREYDNLHIAMLTFTGSTRNANGGWRCPADHLRDVVDSWRPDRGRGVYHALRDSLGGKEWEYALVVEKHKSGYGHVHCAVFVDGSVTESDFRPAIDAHLRQCEIAHRDAHDYHAAEESARPISIRSVDPSLDPDDLDANRGDVVGNVGSYIGEYIGAYGEPLFDRGLDELQFRAAVWATGTQVVRFSEGANDLIRSERDDRDDRETVVLPNPEFDPEKHANPDSDVLPYEIVNPGWSINAVGRVDEEGEDRYDVKQSQVQYTTIEDAQHLDPPNPQPETTPTPRTEQVTLSDST
;
A
#
# COMPACT_ATOMS: atom_id res chain seq x y z
N MET A 1 -2.02 -8.56 20.79
CA MET A 1 -1.93 -7.84 19.51
C MET A 1 -3.14 -6.95 19.26
N LEU A 2 -4.38 -7.48 19.18
CA LEU A 2 -5.57 -6.63 18.97
C LEU A 2 -5.74 -5.56 20.07
N ASN A 3 -5.69 -5.93 21.36
CA ASN A 3 -5.84 -4.95 22.46
C ASN A 3 -4.78 -3.85 22.37
N GLU A 4 -3.50 -4.21 22.22
CA GLU A 4 -2.40 -3.26 22.03
C GLU A 4 -2.63 -2.29 20.86
N PHE A 5 -3.15 -2.79 19.74
CA PHE A 5 -3.49 -1.96 18.59
C PHE A 5 -4.64 -0.98 18.91
N LEU A 6 -5.68 -1.45 19.60
CA LEU A 6 -6.82 -0.61 19.98
C LEU A 6 -6.42 0.46 21.01
N ASP A 7 -5.59 0.10 21.99
CA ASP A 7 -5.06 1.02 23.00
C ASP A 7 -4.16 2.07 22.33
N TRP A 8 -3.26 1.64 21.44
CA TRP A 8 -2.45 2.54 20.62
C TRP A 8 -3.31 3.50 19.80
N TYR A 9 -4.32 2.99 19.08
CA TYR A 9 -5.17 3.82 18.22
C TYR A 9 -6.01 4.79 19.04
N ASN A 10 -6.51 4.35 20.21
CA ASN A 10 -7.27 5.18 21.13
C ASN A 10 -6.43 6.33 21.69
N GLY A 11 -5.16 6.08 22.05
CA GLY A 11 -4.23 7.15 22.43
C GLY A 11 -3.85 8.06 21.27
N TYR A 12 -3.70 7.51 20.06
CA TYR A 12 -3.31 8.27 18.88
C TYR A 12 -4.40 9.25 18.40
N ARG A 13 -5.69 8.94 18.58
CA ARG A 13 -6.78 9.81 18.09
C ARG A 13 -6.78 11.21 18.74
N HIS A 14 -6.11 11.36 19.88
CA HIS A 14 -5.94 12.62 20.60
C HIS A 14 -4.56 13.25 20.38
N ALA A 15 -3.78 12.76 19.41
CA ALA A 15 -2.49 13.30 19.06
C ALA A 15 -2.57 14.32 17.92
N HIS A 16 -1.71 15.34 17.99
CA HIS A 16 -1.60 16.42 17.00
C HIS A 16 -0.15 16.79 16.74
N LEU A 17 0.09 17.41 15.59
CA LEU A 17 1.36 18.00 15.22
C LEU A 17 1.37 19.47 15.59
N LEU A 18 2.47 19.93 16.17
CA LEU A 18 2.74 21.33 16.49
C LEU A 18 3.75 21.88 15.49
N PHE A 19 3.44 23.01 14.86
CA PHE A 19 4.29 23.70 13.91
C PHE A 19 4.54 25.14 14.33
N THR A 20 5.62 25.73 13.83
CA THR A 20 5.77 27.18 13.71
C THR A 20 5.47 27.58 12.27
N ASP A 21 4.57 28.54 12.08
CA ASP A 21 4.27 29.11 10.77
C ASP A 21 5.33 30.16 10.34
N PRO A 22 5.26 30.67 9.10
CA PRO A 22 6.19 31.70 8.61
C PRO A 22 6.20 33.02 9.42
N GLU A 23 5.14 33.30 10.19
CA GLU A 23 5.00 34.49 11.01
C GLU A 23 5.51 34.27 12.46
N GLY A 24 5.94 33.05 12.78
CA GLY A 24 6.41 32.67 14.12
C GLY A 24 5.32 32.18 15.06
N ASN A 25 4.09 31.99 14.58
CA ASN A 25 2.98 31.51 15.41
C ASN A 25 3.00 29.99 15.56
N GLU A 26 2.63 29.50 16.75
CA GLU A 26 2.37 28.07 16.95
C GLU A 26 1.04 27.67 16.29
N VAL A 27 1.08 26.69 15.41
CA VAL A 27 -0.09 26.15 14.72
C VAL A 27 -0.21 24.66 15.00
N ARG A 28 -1.44 24.20 15.22
CA ARG A 28 -1.77 22.79 15.44
C ARG A 28 -2.39 22.20 14.18
N ALA A 29 -1.94 21.01 13.81
CA ALA A 29 -2.63 20.20 12.82
C ALA A 29 -2.91 18.80 13.37
N GLN A 30 -3.95 18.15 12.87
CA GLN A 30 -4.18 16.76 13.22
C GLN A 30 -3.01 15.89 12.79
N MET A 31 -2.69 14.87 13.58
CA MET A 31 -1.70 13.86 13.20
C MET A 31 -2.42 12.70 12.50
N PRO A 32 -2.30 12.52 11.18
CA PRO A 32 -3.00 11.45 10.48
C PRO A 32 -2.26 10.11 10.59
N ASN A 33 -3.00 9.01 10.77
CA ASN A 33 -2.47 7.66 10.59
C ASN A 33 -3.22 6.88 9.51
N SER A 34 -2.61 5.79 9.03
CA SER A 34 -3.13 4.94 7.96
C SER A 34 -4.40 4.17 8.30
N HIS A 35 -4.82 4.16 9.56
CA HIS A 35 -6.03 3.50 10.04
C HIS A 35 -7.22 4.45 10.20
N GLN A 36 -7.03 5.75 9.95
CA GLN A 36 -8.10 6.75 9.98
C GLN A 36 -8.77 6.89 8.59
N PRO A 37 -10.08 7.20 8.53
CA PRO A 37 -10.82 7.34 7.27
C PRO A 37 -10.21 8.33 6.28
N ARG A 38 -9.62 9.44 6.76
CA ARG A 38 -9.00 10.48 5.91
C ARG A 38 -7.85 9.95 5.06
N TYR A 39 -7.21 8.86 5.47
CA TYR A 39 -6.12 8.28 4.71
C TYR A 39 -6.61 7.55 3.45
N GLY A 40 -7.84 7.01 3.48
CA GLY A 40 -8.53 6.51 2.29
C GLY A 40 -8.70 7.60 1.23
N ASN A 41 -9.16 8.79 1.64
CA ASN A 41 -9.29 9.95 0.75
C ASN A 41 -7.94 10.36 0.13
N LYS A 42 -6.85 10.31 0.90
CA LYS A 42 -5.51 10.61 0.39
C LYS A 42 -5.09 9.61 -0.68
N TYR A 43 -5.32 8.32 -0.47
CA TYR A 43 -5.01 7.30 -1.47
C TYR A 43 -5.86 7.41 -2.73
N TYR A 44 -7.16 7.68 -2.58
CA TYR A 44 -8.05 7.94 -3.71
C TYR A 44 -7.59 9.15 -4.52
N ALA A 45 -7.25 10.26 -3.86
CA ALA A 45 -6.73 11.45 -4.53
C ALA A 45 -5.42 11.16 -5.28
N ARG A 46 -4.52 10.38 -4.68
CA ARG A 46 -3.28 9.92 -5.34
C ARG A 46 -3.56 9.04 -6.55
N LEU A 47 -4.48 8.09 -6.45
CA LEU A 47 -4.90 7.27 -7.59
C LEU A 47 -5.47 8.13 -8.72
N LYS A 48 -6.33 9.10 -8.41
CA LYS A 48 -6.88 10.00 -9.44
C LYS A 48 -5.81 10.87 -10.08
N ALA A 49 -4.81 11.33 -9.33
CA ALA A 49 -3.67 12.04 -9.89
C ALA A 49 -2.89 11.13 -10.85
N PHE A 50 -2.59 9.92 -10.42
CA PHE A 50 -1.89 8.92 -11.23
C PHE A 50 -2.67 8.57 -12.51
N GLU A 51 -3.96 8.29 -12.40
CA GLU A 51 -4.85 8.00 -13.52
C GLU A 51 -4.83 9.10 -14.58
N ARG A 52 -4.90 10.38 -14.17
CA ARG A 52 -4.86 11.49 -15.11
C ARG A 52 -3.55 11.55 -15.88
N GLN A 53 -2.43 11.25 -15.23
CA GLN A 53 -1.12 11.26 -15.88
C GLN A 53 -0.96 10.06 -16.81
N MET A 54 -1.36 8.86 -16.40
CA MET A 54 -1.35 7.69 -17.30
C MET A 54 -2.24 7.90 -18.52
N VAL A 55 -3.45 8.46 -18.36
CA VAL A 55 -4.35 8.75 -19.48
C VAL A 55 -3.76 9.81 -20.43
N ARG A 56 -2.88 10.68 -19.94
CA ARG A 56 -2.18 11.69 -20.76
C ARG A 56 -0.97 11.11 -21.48
N GLU A 57 -0.23 10.22 -20.83
CA GLU A 57 1.07 9.74 -21.30
C GLU A 57 1.00 8.40 -22.06
N TYR A 58 0.06 7.52 -21.74
CA TYR A 58 -0.01 6.18 -22.30
C TYR A 58 -0.98 6.13 -23.48
N ASP A 59 -0.54 5.57 -24.60
CA ASP A 59 -1.34 5.49 -25.82
C ASP A 59 -2.38 4.36 -25.76
N ASN A 60 -2.09 3.28 -25.02
CA ASN A 60 -2.91 2.08 -24.98
C ASN A 60 -2.96 1.44 -23.57
N LEU A 61 -3.52 2.18 -22.62
CA LEU A 61 -3.55 1.80 -21.22
C LEU A 61 -4.39 0.53 -20.96
N HIS A 62 -3.72 -0.50 -20.43
CA HIS A 62 -4.33 -1.70 -19.87
C HIS A 62 -4.03 -1.81 -18.38
N ILE A 63 -4.97 -2.39 -17.63
CA ILE A 63 -4.80 -2.70 -16.21
C ILE A 63 -4.90 -4.21 -16.04
N ALA A 64 -3.92 -4.81 -15.38
CA ALA A 64 -4.00 -6.15 -14.87
C ALA A 64 -4.12 -6.13 -13.34
N MET A 65 -5.14 -6.77 -12.79
CA MET A 65 -5.27 -6.99 -11.36
C MET A 65 -4.78 -8.40 -11.02
N LEU A 66 -3.74 -8.47 -10.19
CA LEU A 66 -3.18 -9.72 -9.68
C LEU A 66 -3.55 -9.89 -8.21
N THR A 67 -3.96 -11.08 -7.81
CA THR A 67 -4.31 -11.39 -6.42
C THR A 67 -3.35 -12.43 -5.86
N PHE A 68 -2.79 -12.13 -4.68
CA PHE A 68 -1.84 -12.98 -3.95
C PHE A 68 -2.37 -13.25 -2.55
N THR A 69 -2.42 -14.52 -2.16
CA THR A 69 -2.93 -14.92 -0.85
C THR A 69 -2.27 -16.19 -0.34
N GLY A 70 -2.60 -16.58 0.88
CA GLY A 70 -2.06 -17.76 1.53
C GLY A 70 -3.13 -18.53 2.30
N SER A 71 -2.85 -19.80 2.59
CA SER A 71 -3.66 -20.62 3.46
C SER A 71 -3.76 -20.00 4.84
N THR A 72 -4.97 -19.84 5.34
CA THR A 72 -5.24 -19.37 6.71
C THR A 72 -5.03 -20.48 7.73
N ARG A 73 -4.56 -21.66 7.32
CA ARG A 73 -4.32 -22.83 8.17
C ARG A 73 -2.83 -23.10 8.32
N ASN A 74 -2.43 -23.51 9.51
CA ASN A 74 -1.06 -23.96 9.79
C ASN A 74 -0.91 -25.47 9.54
N ALA A 75 0.32 -25.99 9.61
CA ALA A 75 0.60 -27.42 9.32
C ALA A 75 -0.12 -28.40 10.27
N ASN A 76 -0.56 -27.95 11.44
CA ASN A 76 -1.31 -28.76 12.40
C ASN A 76 -2.83 -28.72 12.16
N GLY A 77 -3.29 -28.04 11.10
CA GLY A 77 -4.73 -27.84 10.79
C GLY A 77 -5.41 -26.74 11.59
N GLY A 78 -4.67 -26.07 12.49
CA GLY A 78 -5.13 -24.88 13.23
C GLY A 78 -5.14 -23.64 12.36
N TRP A 79 -5.60 -22.51 12.92
CA TRP A 79 -5.53 -21.20 12.26
C TRP A 79 -4.09 -20.66 12.30
N ARG A 80 -3.61 -20.13 11.17
CA ARG A 80 -2.32 -19.45 11.07
C ARG A 80 -2.39 -18.10 11.81
N CYS A 81 -1.33 -17.66 12.44
CA CYS A 81 -1.20 -16.31 12.98
C CYS A 81 -1.46 -15.28 11.86
N PRO A 82 -2.42 -14.34 12.00
CA PRO A 82 -2.71 -13.37 10.95
C PRO A 82 -1.53 -12.46 10.57
N ALA A 83 -0.64 -12.16 11.53
CA ALA A 83 0.55 -11.36 11.27
C ALA A 83 1.61 -12.13 10.47
N ASP A 84 1.81 -13.41 10.77
CA ASP A 84 2.76 -14.25 10.04
C ASP A 84 2.23 -14.56 8.63
N HIS A 85 0.94 -14.89 8.51
CA HIS A 85 0.26 -15.02 7.22
C HIS A 85 0.45 -13.78 6.34
N LEU A 86 0.19 -12.59 6.88
CA LEU A 86 0.32 -11.34 6.12
C LEU A 86 1.76 -11.11 5.67
N ARG A 87 2.75 -11.37 6.54
CA ARG A 87 4.17 -11.27 6.18
C ARG A 87 4.53 -12.22 5.04
N ASP A 88 4.17 -13.50 5.14
CA ASP A 88 4.47 -14.48 4.09
C ASP A 88 3.95 -14.03 2.71
N VAL A 89 2.71 -13.51 2.68
CA VAL A 89 2.10 -13.04 1.43
C VAL A 89 2.82 -11.78 0.91
N VAL A 90 3.07 -10.79 1.76
CA VAL A 90 3.72 -9.52 1.38
C VAL A 90 5.17 -9.73 0.94
N ASP A 91 5.92 -10.57 1.66
CA ASP A 91 7.35 -10.78 1.44
C ASP A 91 7.63 -11.49 0.11
N SER A 92 6.66 -12.24 -0.42
CA SER A 92 6.74 -12.85 -1.76
C SER A 92 6.96 -11.83 -2.89
N TRP A 93 6.59 -10.56 -2.68
CA TRP A 93 6.77 -9.48 -3.66
C TRP A 93 8.25 -9.24 -3.97
N ARG A 94 9.06 -9.07 -2.92
CA ARG A 94 10.50 -8.83 -2.95
C ARG A 94 11.14 -9.54 -1.73
N PRO A 95 11.35 -10.85 -1.80
CA PRO A 95 11.91 -11.61 -0.69
C PRO A 95 13.37 -11.22 -0.46
N ASP A 96 13.85 -11.40 0.77
CA ASP A 96 15.25 -11.14 1.15
C ASP A 96 16.27 -11.95 0.33
N ARG A 97 15.83 -13.09 -0.21
CA ARG A 97 16.65 -14.00 -1.03
C ARG A 97 15.89 -14.43 -2.27
N GLY A 98 16.58 -14.47 -3.40
CA GLY A 98 16.01 -14.95 -4.67
C GLY A 98 15.22 -13.88 -5.44
N ARG A 99 14.33 -14.33 -6.32
CA ARG A 99 13.54 -13.48 -7.21
C ARG A 99 12.05 -13.63 -6.91
N GLY A 100 11.45 -12.58 -6.35
CA GLY A 100 10.01 -12.49 -6.06
C GLY A 100 9.15 -12.03 -7.24
N VAL A 101 7.86 -11.80 -6.95
CA VAL A 101 6.83 -11.38 -7.92
C VAL A 101 7.27 -10.16 -8.75
N TYR A 102 7.83 -9.13 -8.10
CA TYR A 102 8.31 -7.93 -8.80
C TYR A 102 9.30 -8.25 -9.92
N HIS A 103 10.20 -9.20 -9.68
CA HIS A 103 11.23 -9.57 -10.65
C HIS A 103 10.63 -10.33 -11.83
N ALA A 104 9.62 -11.15 -11.60
CA ALA A 104 8.90 -11.85 -12.65
C ALA A 104 8.11 -10.87 -13.54
N LEU A 105 7.43 -9.88 -12.93
CA LEU A 105 6.75 -8.81 -13.68
C LEU A 105 7.74 -8.01 -14.53
N ARG A 106 8.87 -7.62 -13.95
CA ARG A 106 9.92 -6.89 -14.67
C ARG A 106 10.45 -7.66 -15.89
N ASP A 107 10.61 -8.97 -15.76
CA ASP A 107 11.07 -9.81 -16.86
C ASP A 107 9.98 -10.00 -17.93
N SER A 108 8.74 -10.29 -17.52
CA SER A 108 7.60 -10.50 -18.43
C SER A 108 7.21 -9.25 -19.21
N LEU A 109 7.26 -8.08 -18.57
CA LEU A 109 6.87 -6.80 -19.16
C LEU A 109 8.08 -6.02 -19.70
N GLY A 110 9.22 -6.70 -19.89
CA GLY A 110 10.42 -6.09 -20.44
C GLY A 110 10.15 -5.44 -21.79
N GLY A 111 10.50 -4.15 -21.92
CA GLY A 111 10.28 -3.36 -23.13
C GLY A 111 8.90 -2.71 -23.25
N LYS A 112 8.05 -2.80 -22.23
CA LYS A 112 6.82 -2.01 -22.09
C LYS A 112 7.02 -0.92 -21.04
N GLU A 113 6.32 0.19 -21.18
CA GLU A 113 6.14 1.15 -20.10
C GLU A 113 5.06 0.63 -19.16
N TRP A 114 5.40 0.48 -17.88
CA TRP A 114 4.47 -0.05 -16.91
C TRP A 114 4.79 0.42 -15.49
N GLU A 115 3.73 0.56 -14.71
CA GLU A 115 3.79 0.93 -13.32
C GLU A 115 2.85 0.03 -12.51
N TYR A 116 2.96 0.07 -11.19
CA TYR A 116 2.07 -0.72 -10.32
C TYR A 116 1.67 -0.02 -9.02
N ALA A 117 0.54 -0.45 -8.47
CA ALA A 117 0.10 -0.18 -7.11
C ALA A 117 -0.20 -1.50 -6.39
N LEU A 118 0.40 -1.70 -5.22
CA LEU A 118 0.07 -2.78 -4.30
C LEU A 118 -0.95 -2.29 -3.28
N VAL A 119 -1.94 -3.13 -3.02
CA VAL A 119 -2.99 -2.89 -2.03
C VAL A 119 -3.12 -4.14 -1.17
N VAL A 120 -2.95 -3.98 0.15
CA VAL A 120 -3.23 -5.02 1.13
C VAL A 120 -4.67 -4.85 1.58
N GLU A 121 -5.51 -5.84 1.33
CA GLU A 121 -6.94 -5.81 1.67
C GLU A 121 -7.29 -6.94 2.62
N LYS A 122 -8.35 -6.75 3.40
CA LYS A 122 -8.96 -7.80 4.20
C LYS A 122 -9.76 -8.76 3.31
N HIS A 123 -9.43 -10.04 3.37
CA HIS A 123 -10.32 -11.11 2.93
C HIS A 123 -11.50 -11.29 3.89
N LYS A 124 -12.63 -11.85 3.44
CA LYS A 124 -13.80 -12.17 4.30
C LYS A 124 -13.48 -13.01 5.56
N SER A 125 -12.34 -13.68 5.60
CA SER A 125 -11.84 -14.42 6.77
C SER A 125 -11.16 -13.55 7.84
N GLY A 126 -10.92 -12.26 7.57
CA GLY A 126 -10.13 -11.36 8.43
C GLY A 126 -8.62 -11.39 8.17
N TYR A 127 -8.14 -12.30 7.31
CA TYR A 127 -6.74 -12.35 6.89
C TYR A 127 -6.46 -11.36 5.77
N GLY A 128 -5.24 -10.85 5.70
CA GLY A 128 -4.82 -9.96 4.63
C GLY A 128 -4.45 -10.71 3.36
N HIS A 129 -4.85 -10.20 2.20
CA HIS A 129 -4.33 -10.61 0.88
C HIS A 129 -3.82 -9.38 0.13
N VAL A 130 -3.04 -9.60 -0.92
CA VAL A 130 -2.42 -8.51 -1.69
C VAL A 130 -3.01 -8.49 -3.10
N HIS A 131 -3.54 -7.33 -3.47
CA HIS A 131 -3.84 -6.97 -4.84
C HIS A 131 -2.69 -6.17 -5.44
N CYS A 132 -2.30 -6.49 -6.66
CA CYS A 132 -1.37 -5.70 -7.46
C CYS A 132 -2.08 -5.23 -8.73
N ALA A 133 -2.42 -3.94 -8.77
CA ALA A 133 -2.86 -3.30 -9.99
C ALA A 133 -1.61 -2.92 -10.80
N VAL A 134 -1.43 -3.56 -11.96
CA VAL A 134 -0.36 -3.29 -12.92
C VAL A 134 -0.94 -2.50 -14.07
N PHE A 135 -0.36 -1.34 -14.36
CA PHE A 135 -0.76 -0.45 -15.44
C PHE A 135 0.27 -0.55 -16.53
N VAL A 136 -0.15 -0.85 -17.75
CA VAL A 136 0.75 -1.13 -18.87
C VAL A 136 0.32 -0.31 -20.07
N ASP A 137 1.29 0.34 -20.72
CA ASP A 137 1.07 0.90 -22.05
C ASP A 137 1.27 -0.19 -23.11
N GLY A 138 0.17 -0.59 -23.75
CA GLY A 138 0.12 -1.63 -24.77
C GLY A 138 -0.68 -2.86 -24.36
N SER A 139 -1.07 -3.64 -25.37
CA SER A 139 -1.85 -4.86 -25.17
C SER A 139 -1.07 -5.89 -24.34
N VAL A 140 -1.79 -6.55 -23.43
CA VAL A 140 -1.29 -7.63 -22.59
C VAL A 140 -2.35 -8.73 -22.46
N THR A 141 -1.92 -9.91 -22.09
CA THR A 141 -2.73 -11.11 -21.93
C THR A 141 -2.46 -11.76 -20.57
N GLU A 142 -3.35 -12.64 -20.11
CA GLU A 142 -3.13 -13.35 -18.84
C GLU A 142 -1.78 -14.07 -18.80
N SER A 143 -1.33 -14.58 -19.96
CA SER A 143 -0.06 -15.31 -20.07
C SER A 143 1.15 -14.46 -19.68
N ASP A 144 1.10 -13.14 -19.89
CA ASP A 144 2.19 -12.23 -19.53
C ASP A 144 2.36 -12.16 -18.00
N PHE A 145 1.29 -12.39 -17.23
CA PHE A 145 1.27 -12.28 -15.77
C PHE A 145 1.35 -13.63 -15.03
N ARG A 146 1.19 -14.77 -15.71
CA ARG A 146 1.37 -16.10 -15.10
C ARG A 146 2.71 -16.26 -14.38
N PRO A 147 3.86 -15.79 -14.92
CA PRO A 147 5.14 -15.87 -14.22
C PRO A 147 5.14 -15.16 -12.85
N ALA A 148 4.33 -14.12 -12.67
CA ALA A 148 4.18 -13.40 -11.41
C ALA A 148 3.43 -14.25 -10.37
N ILE A 149 2.35 -14.92 -10.78
CA ILE A 149 1.62 -15.89 -9.93
C ILE A 149 2.54 -17.07 -9.56
N ASP A 150 3.29 -17.60 -10.52
CA ASP A 150 4.24 -18.69 -10.26
C ASP A 150 5.38 -18.27 -9.33
N ALA A 151 5.83 -17.02 -9.41
CA ALA A 151 6.79 -16.46 -8.46
C ALA A 151 6.20 -16.36 -7.06
N HIS A 152 4.94 -15.92 -6.92
CA HIS A 152 4.25 -15.92 -5.63
C HIS A 152 4.16 -17.33 -5.04
N LEU A 153 3.67 -18.31 -5.80
CA LEU A 153 3.56 -19.71 -5.39
C LEU A 153 4.90 -20.35 -5.00
N ARG A 154 6.01 -19.89 -5.60
CA ARG A 154 7.35 -20.39 -5.31
C ARG A 154 7.98 -19.73 -4.08
N GLN A 155 7.61 -18.49 -3.75
CA GLN A 155 8.22 -17.71 -2.64
C GLN A 155 7.34 -17.68 -1.38
N CYS A 156 6.02 -17.82 -1.51
CA CYS A 156 5.08 -17.85 -0.40
C CYS A 156 4.75 -19.31 -0.07
N GLU A 157 5.33 -19.85 0.99
CA GLU A 157 5.16 -21.26 1.37
C GLU A 157 3.70 -21.64 1.60
N ILE A 158 2.90 -20.67 2.07
CA ILE A 158 1.48 -20.86 2.36
C ILE A 158 0.57 -20.57 1.15
N ALA A 159 1.08 -20.14 0.01
CA ALA A 159 0.25 -19.83 -1.16
C ALA A 159 -0.22 -21.12 -1.85
N HIS A 160 -1.52 -21.41 -1.80
CA HIS A 160 -2.06 -22.67 -2.31
C HIS A 160 -2.59 -22.54 -3.75
N ARG A 161 -2.43 -23.60 -4.56
CA ARG A 161 -2.75 -23.56 -6.01
C ARG A 161 -4.22 -23.44 -6.32
N ASP A 162 -5.06 -24.04 -5.49
CA ASP A 162 -6.51 -23.90 -5.57
C ASP A 162 -6.95 -22.43 -5.49
N ALA A 163 -6.23 -21.59 -4.75
CA ALA A 163 -6.45 -20.15 -4.68
C ALA A 163 -5.76 -19.34 -5.80
N HIS A 164 -4.92 -19.97 -6.62
CA HIS A 164 -4.14 -19.32 -7.69
C HIS A 164 -4.23 -20.06 -9.02
N ASP A 165 -5.37 -20.70 -9.28
CA ASP A 165 -5.63 -21.44 -10.51
C ASP A 165 -6.07 -20.47 -11.62
N TYR A 166 -5.12 -20.05 -12.45
CA TYR A 166 -5.43 -19.26 -13.65
C TYR A 166 -6.15 -20.07 -14.75
N HIS A 167 -6.43 -21.35 -14.53
CA HIS A 167 -7.33 -22.17 -15.35
C HIS A 167 -8.70 -22.42 -14.70
N ALA A 168 -9.01 -21.73 -13.60
CA ALA A 168 -10.33 -21.83 -12.98
C ALA A 168 -11.44 -21.54 -14.01
N ALA A 169 -12.50 -22.35 -13.94
CA ALA A 169 -13.64 -22.25 -14.84
C ALA A 169 -14.39 -20.92 -14.66
N GLU A 170 -14.55 -20.51 -13.41
CA GLU A 170 -15.13 -19.21 -13.03
C GLU A 170 -14.04 -18.13 -13.13
N GLU A 171 -14.28 -17.08 -13.93
CA GLU A 171 -13.33 -15.96 -14.10
C GLU A 171 -13.04 -15.26 -12.76
N SER A 172 -14.06 -15.09 -11.92
CA SER A 172 -13.94 -14.49 -10.57
C SER A 172 -13.05 -15.28 -9.61
N ALA A 173 -12.74 -16.54 -9.92
CA ALA A 173 -11.84 -17.38 -9.13
C ALA A 173 -10.39 -17.36 -9.66
N ARG A 174 -10.13 -16.70 -10.80
CA ARG A 174 -8.78 -16.59 -11.36
C ARG A 174 -7.98 -15.50 -10.61
N PRO A 175 -6.66 -15.70 -10.42
CA PRO A 175 -5.82 -14.71 -9.74
C PRO A 175 -5.41 -13.54 -10.64
N ILE A 176 -5.78 -13.54 -11.91
CA ILE A 176 -5.42 -12.52 -12.92
C ILE A 176 -6.71 -12.06 -13.59
N SER A 177 -6.95 -10.75 -13.63
CA SER A 177 -7.94 -10.15 -14.52
C SER A 177 -7.31 -8.98 -15.28
N ILE A 178 -7.71 -8.78 -16.53
CA ILE A 178 -7.16 -7.74 -17.40
C ILE A 178 -8.30 -6.92 -17.97
N ARG A 179 -8.14 -5.61 -17.98
CA ARG A 179 -9.09 -4.65 -18.54
C ARG A 179 -8.36 -3.63 -19.40
N SER A 180 -8.99 -3.25 -20.50
CA SER A 180 -8.59 -2.04 -21.21
C SER A 180 -9.14 -0.81 -20.48
N VAL A 181 -8.48 0.34 -20.63
CA VAL A 181 -8.97 1.61 -20.07
C VAL A 181 -9.40 2.51 -21.19
N ASP A 182 -10.64 2.97 -21.13
CA ASP A 182 -11.17 3.99 -22.02
C ASP A 182 -11.94 5.02 -21.20
N PRO A 183 -11.32 6.17 -20.87
CA PRO A 183 -11.94 7.21 -20.07
C PRO A 183 -12.96 8.04 -20.86
N SER A 184 -13.12 7.79 -22.17
CA SER A 184 -14.06 8.48 -23.05
C SER A 184 -15.40 7.75 -23.23
N LEU A 185 -15.49 6.51 -22.75
CA LEU A 185 -16.73 5.72 -22.76
C LEU A 185 -17.87 6.46 -22.05
N ASP A 186 -19.05 6.42 -22.68
CA ASP A 186 -20.27 6.91 -22.07
C ASP A 186 -20.57 6.10 -20.79
N PRO A 187 -20.94 6.75 -19.67
CA PRO A 187 -21.43 6.07 -18.48
C PRO A 187 -22.48 5.00 -18.73
N ASP A 188 -23.38 5.19 -19.71
CA ASP A 188 -24.42 4.22 -20.06
C ASP A 188 -23.83 2.98 -20.76
N ASP A 189 -22.71 3.12 -21.50
CA ASP A 189 -22.00 2.03 -22.17
C ASP A 189 -21.00 1.31 -21.24
N LEU A 190 -20.57 1.96 -20.16
CA LEU A 190 -19.75 1.34 -19.11
C LEU A 190 -20.51 0.23 -18.40
N ASP A 191 -21.81 0.39 -18.16
CA ASP A 191 -22.65 -0.61 -17.49
C ASP A 191 -22.82 -1.88 -18.33
N ALA A 192 -22.85 -1.75 -19.65
CA ALA A 192 -22.92 -2.88 -20.57
C ALA A 192 -21.59 -3.65 -20.71
N ASN A 193 -20.45 -2.97 -20.49
CA ASN A 193 -19.10 -3.52 -20.69
C ASN A 193 -18.25 -3.62 -19.42
N ARG A 194 -18.88 -3.60 -18.22
CA ARG A 194 -18.19 -3.67 -16.91
C ARG A 194 -17.23 -4.86 -16.76
N GLY A 195 -17.33 -5.87 -17.63
CA GLY A 195 -16.47 -7.04 -17.68
C GLY A 195 -15.12 -6.84 -18.38
N ASP A 196 -14.96 -5.85 -19.27
CA ASP A 196 -13.80 -5.79 -20.18
C ASP A 196 -13.12 -4.42 -20.24
N VAL A 197 -13.85 -3.35 -19.90
CA VAL A 197 -13.35 -1.97 -19.99
C VAL A 197 -13.57 -1.21 -18.68
N VAL A 198 -12.58 -0.39 -18.31
CA VAL A 198 -12.63 0.49 -17.13
C VAL A 198 -12.65 1.95 -17.59
N GLY A 199 -13.72 2.67 -17.28
CA GLY A 199 -13.82 4.11 -17.54
C GLY A 199 -13.30 5.01 -16.41
N ASN A 200 -13.16 4.48 -15.19
CA ASN A 200 -12.63 5.22 -14.04
C ASN A 200 -11.73 4.33 -13.19
N VAL A 201 -10.43 4.48 -13.39
CA VAL A 201 -9.39 3.66 -12.76
C VAL A 201 -9.36 3.86 -11.24
N GLY A 202 -9.47 5.11 -10.79
CA GLY A 202 -9.46 5.43 -9.37
C GLY A 202 -10.62 4.82 -8.61
N SER A 203 -11.81 4.72 -9.21
CA SER A 203 -12.95 4.01 -8.61
C SER A 203 -12.73 2.50 -8.61
N TYR A 204 -12.28 1.94 -9.73
CA TYR A 204 -11.99 0.50 -9.85
C TYR A 204 -10.98 0.02 -8.80
N ILE A 205 -9.91 0.78 -8.54
CA ILE A 205 -8.88 0.43 -7.56
C ILE A 205 -9.26 0.92 -6.15
N GLY A 206 -10.02 2.01 -6.06
CA GLY A 206 -10.46 2.61 -4.80
C GLY A 206 -11.31 1.67 -3.95
N GLU A 207 -12.06 0.77 -4.59
CA GLU A 207 -12.78 -0.33 -3.92
C GLU A 207 -11.81 -1.22 -3.12
N TYR A 208 -10.71 -1.67 -3.74
CA TYR A 208 -9.69 -2.50 -3.09
C TYR A 208 -8.91 -1.77 -1.99
N ILE A 209 -8.73 -0.45 -2.12
CA ILE A 209 -8.03 0.36 -1.10
C ILE A 209 -8.85 0.49 0.20
N GLY A 210 -10.15 0.16 0.17
CA GLY A 210 -11.05 0.47 1.27
C GLY A 210 -11.08 1.98 1.53
N ALA A 211 -10.98 2.77 0.46
CA ALA A 211 -10.92 4.24 0.52
C ALA A 211 -12.18 4.85 1.16
N TYR A 212 -13.26 4.07 1.19
CA TYR A 212 -14.52 4.37 1.86
C TYR A 212 -14.60 3.57 3.16
N GLY A 213 -14.81 4.24 4.28
CA GLY A 213 -15.04 3.51 5.52
C GLY A 213 -15.37 4.37 6.72
N GLU A 214 -16.10 3.74 7.62
CA GLU A 214 -16.49 4.26 8.93
C GLU A 214 -15.26 4.40 9.85
N PRO A 215 -15.38 5.18 10.95
CA PRO A 215 -14.38 5.21 12.00
C PRO A 215 -13.98 3.80 12.46
N LEU A 216 -12.70 3.61 12.85
CA LEU A 216 -12.15 2.29 13.14
C LEU A 216 -12.99 1.45 14.11
N PHE A 217 -13.49 2.05 15.20
CA PHE A 217 -14.24 1.35 16.25
C PHE A 217 -15.66 0.95 15.85
N ASP A 218 -16.17 1.49 14.74
CA ASP A 218 -17.49 1.14 14.21
C ASP A 218 -17.42 -0.08 13.26
N ARG A 219 -16.19 -0.54 12.94
CA ARG A 219 -15.96 -1.64 12.01
C ARG A 219 -16.10 -3.01 12.66
N GLY A 220 -16.36 -4.02 11.82
CA GLY A 220 -16.43 -5.42 12.22
C GLY A 220 -15.12 -5.95 12.82
N LEU A 221 -15.24 -7.01 13.62
CA LEU A 221 -14.10 -7.63 14.31
C LEU A 221 -13.02 -8.15 13.34
N ASP A 222 -13.43 -8.64 12.17
CA ASP A 222 -12.54 -9.09 11.10
C ASP A 222 -11.66 -7.95 10.56
N GLU A 223 -12.21 -6.75 10.41
CA GLU A 223 -11.48 -5.53 10.03
C GLU A 223 -10.54 -5.03 11.12
N LEU A 224 -10.95 -5.12 12.38
CA LEU A 224 -10.08 -4.79 13.50
C LEU A 224 -8.89 -5.76 13.60
N GLN A 225 -9.12 -7.07 13.41
CA GLN A 225 -8.07 -8.08 13.38
C GLN A 225 -7.08 -7.85 12.23
N PHE A 226 -7.59 -7.61 11.02
CA PHE A 226 -6.77 -7.28 9.86
C PHE A 226 -5.89 -6.05 10.12
N ARG A 227 -6.48 -4.94 10.60
CA ARG A 227 -5.74 -3.70 10.86
C ARG A 227 -4.71 -3.85 11.96
N ALA A 228 -5.00 -4.65 12.98
CA ALA A 228 -4.04 -4.96 14.03
C ALA A 228 -2.86 -5.77 13.48
N ALA A 229 -3.09 -6.71 12.55
CA ALA A 229 -2.01 -7.44 11.87
C ALA A 229 -1.15 -6.51 10.99
N VAL A 230 -1.77 -5.61 10.22
CA VAL A 230 -1.07 -4.58 9.44
C VAL A 230 -0.20 -3.70 10.34
N TRP A 231 -0.75 -3.25 11.48
CA TRP A 231 -0.03 -2.43 12.46
C TRP A 231 1.15 -3.20 13.09
N ALA A 232 0.93 -4.42 13.56
CA ALA A 232 1.95 -5.24 14.21
C ALA A 232 3.10 -5.63 13.26
N THR A 233 2.82 -5.69 11.96
CA THR A 233 3.83 -6.03 10.93
C THR A 233 4.50 -4.80 10.34
N GLY A 234 4.03 -3.58 10.63
CA GLY A 234 4.49 -2.36 9.96
C GLY A 234 4.15 -2.35 8.47
N THR A 235 3.16 -3.13 8.04
CA THR A 235 2.81 -3.28 6.63
C THR A 235 2.17 -1.98 6.11
N GLN A 236 2.63 -1.50 4.97
CA GLN A 236 1.96 -0.39 4.29
C GLN A 236 0.80 -0.96 3.47
N VAL A 237 -0.41 -0.50 3.77
CA VAL A 237 -1.65 -0.94 3.10
C VAL A 237 -1.64 -0.63 1.61
N VAL A 238 -1.06 0.49 1.20
CA VAL A 238 -0.94 0.85 -0.22
C VAL A 238 0.49 1.26 -0.51
N ARG A 239 1.06 0.73 -1.59
CA ARG A 239 2.38 1.10 -2.09
C ARG A 239 2.31 1.34 -3.59
N PHE A 240 2.87 2.45 -4.04
CA PHE A 240 3.04 2.74 -5.46
C PHE A 240 4.49 2.42 -5.84
N SER A 241 4.68 2.01 -7.09
CA SER A 241 5.97 2.00 -7.79
C SER A 241 6.62 3.39 -7.81
N GLU A 242 7.93 3.48 -8.06
CA GLU A 242 8.62 4.78 -8.05
C GLU A 242 8.11 5.68 -9.19
N GLY A 243 7.98 5.16 -10.42
CA GLY A 243 7.45 5.97 -11.53
C GLY A 243 5.99 6.38 -11.32
N ALA A 244 5.15 5.52 -10.73
CA ALA A 244 3.82 5.96 -10.28
C ALA A 244 3.88 7.09 -9.25
N ASN A 245 4.85 7.10 -8.31
CA ASN A 245 5.02 8.22 -7.40
C ASN A 245 5.47 9.49 -8.13
N ASP A 246 6.33 9.38 -9.14
CA ASP A 246 6.79 10.52 -9.94
C ASP A 246 5.65 11.13 -10.76
N LEU A 247 4.82 10.31 -11.39
CA LEU A 247 3.59 10.75 -12.07
C LEU A 247 2.61 11.42 -11.08
N ILE A 248 2.45 10.88 -9.87
CA ILE A 248 1.61 11.53 -8.85
C ILE A 248 2.17 12.89 -8.44
N ARG A 249 3.50 13.04 -8.36
CA ARG A 249 4.17 14.28 -7.99
C ARG A 249 4.09 15.33 -9.10
N SER A 250 4.22 14.95 -10.37
CA SER A 250 4.16 15.90 -11.50
C SER A 250 2.84 16.67 -11.56
N GLU A 251 1.73 16.05 -11.15
CA GLU A 251 0.42 16.71 -11.01
C GLU A 251 0.40 17.78 -9.89
N ARG A 252 1.29 17.69 -8.90
CA ARG A 252 1.38 18.63 -7.77
C ARG A 252 2.26 19.84 -8.08
N ASP A 253 3.29 19.67 -8.90
CA ASP A 253 4.31 20.69 -9.20
C ASP A 253 3.77 21.88 -10.03
N ASP A 254 2.50 21.84 -10.44
CA ASP A 254 1.76 23.00 -10.99
C ASP A 254 1.43 24.10 -9.95
N ARG A 255 2.03 24.07 -8.75
CA ARG A 255 1.80 25.06 -7.67
C ARG A 255 3.07 25.83 -7.32
N ASP A 256 2.89 27.14 -7.10
CA ASP A 256 3.91 28.14 -6.77
C ASP A 256 4.54 27.90 -5.37
N ASP A 257 5.43 26.91 -5.26
CA ASP A 257 6.20 26.64 -4.06
C ASP A 257 7.38 27.64 -4.00
N ARG A 258 7.24 28.70 -3.18
CA ARG A 258 8.35 29.64 -2.90
C ARG A 258 9.37 28.97 -1.98
N GLU A 259 10.60 28.83 -2.44
CA GLU A 259 11.68 28.26 -1.62
C GLU A 259 12.09 29.18 -0.46
N THR A 260 12.42 28.57 0.68
CA THR A 260 13.06 29.24 1.80
C THR A 260 14.51 29.57 1.44
N VAL A 261 14.88 30.85 1.55
CA VAL A 261 16.22 31.35 1.21
C VAL A 261 16.93 31.80 2.47
N VAL A 262 18.14 31.28 2.70
CA VAL A 262 19.02 31.72 3.79
C VAL A 262 19.99 32.75 3.23
N LEU A 263 19.92 33.98 3.74
CA LEU A 263 20.82 35.07 3.38
C LEU A 263 21.75 35.40 4.55
N PRO A 264 22.99 35.85 4.30
CA PRO A 264 23.83 36.41 5.36
C PRO A 264 23.13 37.60 6.01
N ASN A 265 23.13 37.66 7.34
CA ASN A 265 22.56 38.79 8.07
C ASN A 265 23.58 39.96 8.04
N PRO A 266 23.27 41.10 7.38
CA PRO A 266 24.19 42.23 7.30
C PRO A 266 24.45 42.90 8.65
N GLU A 267 23.58 42.67 9.65
CA GLU A 267 23.73 43.19 11.01
C GLU A 267 24.59 42.30 11.91
N PHE A 268 24.98 41.10 11.44
CA PHE A 268 25.81 40.20 12.25
C PHE A 268 27.27 40.63 12.29
N ASP A 269 27.75 40.98 13.48
CA ASP A 269 29.15 41.24 13.81
C ASP A 269 29.69 40.10 14.70
N PRO A 270 30.61 39.25 14.21
CA PRO A 270 31.13 38.12 14.97
C PRO A 270 31.76 38.53 16.31
N GLU A 271 32.35 39.73 16.41
CA GLU A 271 33.00 40.17 17.66
C GLU A 271 31.98 40.56 18.74
N LYS A 272 30.76 40.89 18.34
CA LYS A 272 29.68 41.34 19.24
C LYS A 272 28.60 40.30 19.44
N HIS A 273 28.35 39.46 18.44
CA HIS A 273 27.18 38.57 18.38
C HIS A 273 27.56 37.08 18.47
N ALA A 274 28.85 36.70 18.45
CA ALA A 274 29.28 35.33 18.72
C ALA A 274 29.31 35.01 20.23
N ASN A 275 28.22 35.33 20.95
CA ASN A 275 28.03 34.97 22.34
C ASN A 275 26.63 34.37 22.54
N PRO A 276 26.41 33.57 23.60
CA PRO A 276 25.14 32.88 23.83
C PRO A 276 23.94 33.80 24.14
N ASP A 277 24.19 35.06 24.50
CA ASP A 277 23.19 36.02 24.94
C ASP A 277 22.73 36.95 23.79
N SER A 278 23.25 36.76 22.58
CA SER A 278 22.90 37.57 21.41
C SER A 278 21.78 36.94 20.60
N ASP A 279 20.70 37.70 20.38
CA ASP A 279 19.58 37.29 19.52
C ASP A 279 19.86 37.50 18.01
N VAL A 280 21.02 38.06 17.65
CA VAL A 280 21.37 38.37 16.25
C VAL A 280 22.07 37.16 15.63
N LEU A 281 21.36 36.48 14.73
CA LEU A 281 21.90 35.33 13.99
C LEU A 281 22.78 35.76 12.81
N PRO A 282 23.77 34.93 12.39
CA PRO A 282 24.62 35.21 11.22
C PRO A 282 23.89 35.16 9.88
N TYR A 283 22.61 34.76 9.89
CA TYR A 283 21.78 34.65 8.72
C TYR A 283 20.37 35.20 9.00
N GLU A 284 19.73 35.67 7.93
CA GLU A 284 18.30 35.94 7.86
C GLU A 284 17.63 34.89 6.99
N ILE A 285 16.41 34.50 7.35
CA ILE A 285 15.61 33.57 6.55
C ILE A 285 14.54 34.37 5.82
N VAL A 286 14.62 34.38 4.49
CA VAL A 286 13.59 34.94 3.62
C VAL A 286 12.64 33.82 3.19
N ASN A 287 11.34 34.10 3.24
CA ASN A 287 10.28 33.09 3.11
C ASN A 287 10.47 31.92 4.11
N PRO A 288 10.47 32.20 5.44
CA PRO A 288 10.54 31.13 6.42
C PRO A 288 9.42 30.14 6.15
N GLY A 289 9.80 28.89 5.88
CA GLY A 289 8.86 27.80 5.71
C GLY A 289 8.24 27.38 7.03
N TRP A 290 7.30 26.46 6.97
CA TRP A 290 6.75 25.81 8.16
C TRP A 290 7.83 24.92 8.82
N SER A 291 7.96 24.97 10.14
CA SER A 291 8.80 24.03 10.89
C SER A 291 7.95 23.17 11.82
N ILE A 292 8.26 21.87 11.92
CA ILE A 292 7.63 20.99 12.93
C ILE A 292 8.37 21.13 14.27
N ASN A 293 7.61 21.35 15.34
CA ASN A 293 8.15 21.58 16.68
C ASN A 293 8.06 20.34 17.55
N ALA A 294 6.88 19.70 17.60
CA ALA A 294 6.59 18.61 18.52
C ALA A 294 5.37 17.80 18.07
N VAL A 295 5.21 16.62 18.67
CA VAL A 295 3.96 15.88 18.70
C VAL A 295 3.29 16.12 20.04
N GLY A 296 2.04 16.60 20.03
CA GLY A 296 1.23 16.76 21.23
C GLY A 296 0.29 15.56 21.44
N ARG A 297 -0.04 15.25 22.69
CA ARG A 297 -1.16 14.36 23.07
C ARG A 297 -2.00 15.03 24.15
N VAL A 298 -3.32 14.96 24.00
CA VAL A 298 -4.26 15.55 24.97
C VAL A 298 -5.03 14.46 25.68
N ASP A 299 -5.09 14.56 27.01
CA ASP A 299 -5.96 13.75 27.87
C ASP A 299 -6.67 14.62 28.93
N GLU A 300 -7.20 14.00 29.97
CA GLU A 300 -7.90 14.71 31.06
C GLU A 300 -6.95 15.55 31.93
N GLU A 301 -5.65 15.25 31.94
CA GLU A 301 -4.64 15.91 32.78
C GLU A 301 -3.96 17.09 32.06
N GLY A 302 -3.96 17.11 30.72
CA GLY A 302 -3.46 18.24 29.95
C GLY A 302 -2.92 17.86 28.56
N GLU A 303 -1.95 18.65 28.08
CA GLU A 303 -1.24 18.38 26.83
C GLU A 303 0.21 17.98 27.12
N ASP A 304 0.55 16.74 26.82
CA ASP A 304 1.94 16.28 26.75
C ASP A 304 2.56 16.67 25.41
N ARG A 305 3.82 17.12 25.43
CA ARG A 305 4.59 17.48 24.21
C ARG A 305 5.84 16.62 24.09
N TYR A 306 6.00 15.98 22.95
CA TYR A 306 7.10 15.08 22.62
C TYR A 306 7.95 15.67 21.49
N ASP A 307 9.27 15.74 21.68
CA ASP A 307 10.21 16.16 20.63
C ASP A 307 10.18 15.16 19.46
N VAL A 308 10.25 15.67 18.24
CA VAL A 308 10.25 14.89 16.99
C VAL A 308 11.61 14.21 16.74
N LYS A 309 12.65 14.55 17.52
CA LYS A 309 13.99 13.95 17.41
C LYS A 309 13.98 12.47 17.81
N GLN A 310 13.89 11.63 16.77
CA GLN A 310 14.17 10.18 16.72
C GLN A 310 13.42 9.30 17.73
N SER A 311 12.19 8.94 17.40
CA SER A 311 11.58 7.70 17.90
C SER A 311 12.09 6.51 17.08
N GLN A 312 12.90 5.64 17.69
CA GLN A 312 13.30 4.37 17.09
C GLN A 312 12.26 3.30 17.43
N VAL A 313 11.80 2.55 16.42
CA VAL A 313 11.04 1.32 16.67
C VAL A 313 12.03 0.24 17.09
N GLN A 314 11.89 -0.26 18.31
CA GLN A 314 12.65 -1.41 18.78
C GLN A 314 11.88 -2.69 18.47
N TYR A 315 12.43 -3.52 17.61
CA TYR A 315 11.95 -4.88 17.39
C TYR A 315 12.66 -5.81 18.37
N THR A 316 11.89 -6.60 19.10
CA THR A 316 12.40 -7.68 19.95
C THR A 316 12.04 -9.01 19.32
N THR A 317 13.05 -9.83 19.05
CA THR A 317 12.84 -11.24 18.70
C THR A 317 12.45 -12.02 19.95
N ILE A 318 11.39 -12.81 19.85
CA ILE A 318 11.04 -13.80 20.88
C ILE A 318 11.81 -15.08 20.55
N GLU A 319 12.74 -15.46 21.42
CA GLU A 319 13.52 -16.71 21.27
C GLU A 319 12.59 -17.94 21.29
N ASP A 320 12.95 -19.00 20.55
CA ASP A 320 12.20 -20.26 20.42
C ASP A 320 10.77 -20.17 19.83
N ALA A 321 10.39 -19.05 19.21
CA ALA A 321 9.08 -18.90 18.57
C ALA A 321 8.89 -19.71 17.27
N GLN A 322 9.95 -20.30 16.71
CA GLN A 322 9.96 -21.02 15.43
C GLN A 322 9.00 -22.23 15.34
N HIS A 323 8.51 -22.72 16.49
CA HIS A 323 7.58 -23.85 16.56
C HIS A 323 6.13 -23.44 16.85
N LEU A 324 5.86 -22.16 17.12
CA LEU A 324 4.55 -21.72 17.61
C LEU A 324 3.47 -21.75 16.50
N ASP A 325 3.86 -21.58 15.23
CA ASP A 325 2.91 -21.59 14.11
C ASP A 325 3.53 -22.03 12.77
N PRO A 326 3.81 -23.34 12.59
CA PRO A 326 4.51 -23.84 11.41
C PRO A 326 3.71 -23.57 10.13
N PRO A 327 4.36 -23.10 9.04
CA PRO A 327 3.71 -22.92 7.74
C PRO A 327 3.11 -24.22 7.25
N ASN A 328 2.01 -24.13 6.51
CA ASN A 328 1.40 -25.26 5.82
C ASN A 328 1.88 -25.26 4.35
N PRO A 329 3.06 -25.86 4.06
CA PRO A 329 3.68 -25.75 2.75
C PRO A 329 2.86 -26.43 1.66
N GLN A 330 2.96 -25.90 0.44
CA GLN A 330 2.40 -26.54 -0.74
C GLN A 330 3.14 -27.80 -1.19
N PRO A 331 2.45 -28.70 -1.93
CA PRO A 331 3.09 -29.70 -2.80
C PRO A 331 3.83 -29.06 -4.00
N GLU A 332 4.92 -29.68 -4.47
CA GLU A 332 5.89 -29.10 -5.41
C GLU A 332 5.39 -28.80 -6.86
N THR A 333 4.18 -29.19 -7.28
CA THR A 333 3.80 -29.30 -8.71
C THR A 333 3.01 -28.09 -9.28
N THR A 334 3.46 -27.38 -10.34
CA THR A 334 2.80 -26.17 -10.96
C THR A 334 1.28 -26.30 -11.23
N PRO A 335 0.48 -25.20 -11.34
CA PRO A 335 -0.93 -25.31 -11.69
C PRO A 335 -1.05 -25.96 -13.08
N THR A 336 -1.94 -26.94 -13.22
CA THR A 336 -2.13 -27.69 -14.47
C THR A 336 -3.55 -27.51 -14.99
N PRO A 337 -3.75 -27.47 -16.31
CA PRO A 337 -5.09 -27.47 -16.88
C PRO A 337 -5.89 -28.68 -16.41
N ARG A 338 -7.16 -28.48 -16.03
CA ARG A 338 -8.07 -29.60 -15.83
C ARG A 338 -8.35 -30.27 -17.18
N THR A 339 -7.76 -31.44 -17.40
CA THR A 339 -8.12 -32.31 -18.53
C THR A 339 -9.24 -33.26 -18.07
N GLU A 340 -10.44 -33.12 -18.63
CA GLU A 340 -11.45 -34.18 -18.51
C GLU A 340 -10.96 -35.41 -19.28
N GLN A 341 -10.94 -36.57 -18.61
CA GLN A 341 -10.76 -37.84 -19.32
C GLN A 341 -12.04 -38.10 -20.13
N VAL A 342 -12.06 -37.66 -21.39
CA VAL A 342 -13.05 -38.15 -22.34
C VAL A 342 -12.63 -39.56 -22.72
N THR A 343 -13.14 -40.55 -22.00
CA THR A 343 -13.20 -41.91 -22.53
C THR A 343 -14.09 -41.87 -23.77
N LEU A 344 -13.48 -42.04 -24.95
CA LEU A 344 -14.19 -42.47 -26.15
C LEU A 344 -14.81 -43.84 -25.83
N SER A 345 -16.05 -43.85 -25.34
CA SER A 345 -16.84 -45.08 -25.32
C SER A 345 -17.11 -45.47 -26.77
N ASP A 346 -16.64 -46.66 -27.12
CA ASP A 346 -16.67 -47.24 -28.46
C ASP A 346 -17.98 -46.96 -29.21
N SER A 347 -17.83 -46.31 -30.37
CA SER A 347 -18.87 -46.32 -31.40
C SER A 347 -18.86 -47.70 -32.06
N THR A 348 -19.78 -48.56 -31.64
CA THR A 348 -20.23 -49.73 -32.42
C THR A 348 -21.74 -49.73 -32.53
#